data_AF-A0A972DCY2-F1
#
_entry.id   AF-A0A972DCY2-F1
#
_cell.length_a   1.000
_cell.length_b   1.000
_cell.length_c   1.000
_cell.angle_alpha   90.00
_cell.angle_beta   90.00
_cell.angle_gamma   90.00
#
_symmetry.space_group_name_H-M   'P 1'
#
loop_
_entity.id
_entity.type
_entity.pdbx_description
1 polymer ?
#
loop_
_entity_poly.entity_id
_entity_poly.type
_entity_poly.pdbx_seq_one_letter_code
_entity_poly.pdbx_strand_id
1 'polypeptide(L)'
;MSDATMDADVGDASDGGDETDASIGDAATDGNVDEDGGDDAGTEGDAGDDGGIGLGDCLFLHRDLPDEPARFLPIGPEVTGPLLASSSPRAFDVDRDGCVDFVFGTGMEFDSGRVSAVSGASGERLWMTTTVGEVFGSPVFRELPSGRTQVVIGGREGTLVSLEGETGDPMWIADVEEFEVRDFPFNFYSAQWIEDVNDDGAADLLVVYGGDALA
;
A
#
# COMPACT_ATOMS: atom_id res chain seq x y z
N MET A 1 56.74 24.78 27.62
CA MET A 1 56.51 24.26 28.98
C MET A 1 55.49 23.14 28.83
N SER A 2 55.90 21.91 29.18
CA SER A 2 55.14 20.65 29.47
C SER A 2 53.75 20.50 28.82
N ASP A 3 53.49 19.61 27.86
CA ASP A 3 53.66 18.14 27.77
C ASP A 3 53.00 17.33 28.90
N ALA A 4 52.04 16.48 28.51
CA ALA A 4 51.72 15.18 29.11
C ALA A 4 50.64 14.47 28.27
N THR A 5 51.10 13.55 27.44
CA THR A 5 50.38 12.34 27.01
C THR A 5 50.17 11.40 28.21
N MET A 6 49.08 10.64 28.25
CA MET A 6 49.01 9.38 28.98
C MET A 6 48.13 8.38 28.23
N ASP A 7 48.75 7.25 27.98
CA ASP A 7 48.29 6.06 27.28
C ASP A 7 48.15 4.91 28.30
N ALA A 8 47.44 3.85 27.90
CA ALA A 8 47.38 2.50 28.49
C ALA A 8 46.55 2.33 29.79
N ASP A 9 45.93 1.20 30.11
CA ASP A 9 46.02 -0.15 29.56
C ASP A 9 44.79 -1.00 29.96
N VAL A 10 44.67 -2.09 29.23
CA VAL A 10 43.83 -3.29 29.20
C VAL A 10 43.37 -3.90 30.53
N GLY A 11 42.17 -4.51 30.46
CA GLY A 11 41.68 -5.55 31.36
C GLY A 11 40.77 -6.53 30.61
N ASP A 12 41.39 -7.58 30.09
CA ASP A 12 40.85 -8.79 29.46
C ASP A 12 40.08 -9.68 30.46
N ALA A 13 38.99 -10.33 30.01
CA ALA A 13 38.64 -11.68 30.44
C ALA A 13 37.53 -12.31 29.56
N SER A 14 37.95 -13.29 28.74
CA SER A 14 37.32 -14.62 28.50
C SER A 14 35.94 -14.65 27.80
N ASP A 15 35.56 -15.57 26.91
CA ASP A 15 35.94 -16.94 26.53
C ASP A 15 35.13 -17.17 25.22
N GLY A 16 35.63 -17.68 24.09
CA GLY A 16 36.00 -19.08 23.87
C GLY A 16 34.99 -19.81 22.96
N GLY A 17 35.46 -20.39 21.84
CA GLY A 17 34.77 -21.35 20.97
C GLY A 17 34.21 -20.74 19.67
N ASP A 18 34.90 -20.76 18.53
CA ASP A 18 35.40 -21.88 17.69
C ASP A 18 34.27 -22.70 17.01
N GLU A 19 34.09 -22.40 15.72
CA GLU A 19 33.83 -23.28 14.57
C GLU A 19 32.61 -24.24 14.62
N THR A 20 31.72 -24.16 13.61
CA THR A 20 31.72 -25.13 12.49
C THR A 20 30.59 -24.85 11.47
N ASP A 21 31.01 -24.90 10.22
CA ASP A 21 30.23 -25.02 8.99
C ASP A 21 29.73 -26.48 8.84
N ALA A 22 28.45 -26.71 8.51
CA ALA A 22 27.96 -28.01 8.03
C ALA A 22 26.56 -27.96 7.39
N SER A 23 26.58 -27.96 6.05
CA SER A 23 25.72 -28.64 5.07
C SER A 23 24.33 -29.20 5.42
N ILE A 24 23.40 -28.90 4.50
CA ILE A 24 22.46 -29.79 3.77
C ILE A 24 22.38 -31.25 4.26
N GLY A 25 21.16 -31.69 4.54
CA GLY A 25 20.79 -33.11 4.66
C GLY A 25 19.39 -33.37 4.09
N ASP A 26 19.35 -34.02 2.93
CA ASP A 26 18.22 -34.82 2.46
C ASP A 26 17.87 -35.93 3.47
N ALA A 27 16.59 -36.19 3.67
CA ALA A 27 16.11 -37.53 4.03
C ALA A 27 14.64 -37.69 3.66
N ALA A 28 14.42 -38.25 2.47
CA ALA A 28 13.24 -39.05 2.18
C ALA A 28 13.19 -40.27 3.10
N THR A 29 12.00 -40.67 3.52
CA THR A 29 11.71 -42.06 3.89
C THR A 29 10.38 -42.47 3.30
N ASP A 30 10.46 -43.48 2.43
CA ASP A 30 9.38 -44.24 1.78
C ASP A 30 8.58 -45.12 2.77
N GLY A 31 7.38 -45.54 2.32
CA GLY A 31 6.66 -46.72 2.84
C GLY A 31 5.14 -46.50 2.93
N ASN A 32 4.38 -46.42 1.82
CA ASN A 32 3.84 -47.48 0.95
C ASN A 32 2.55 -48.17 1.47
N VAL A 33 1.48 -47.97 0.66
CA VAL A 33 0.25 -48.76 0.34
C VAL A 33 -0.71 -49.27 1.43
N ASP A 34 -2.01 -49.01 1.26
CA ASP A 34 -2.93 -49.92 0.53
C ASP A 34 -4.25 -49.22 0.17
N GLU A 35 -4.80 -49.64 -0.98
CA GLU A 35 -6.06 -49.21 -1.60
C GLU A 35 -7.28 -49.77 -0.86
N ASP A 36 -8.38 -49.01 -0.78
CA ASP A 36 -9.74 -49.57 -0.84
C ASP A 36 -10.74 -48.48 -1.28
N GLY A 37 -11.53 -48.83 -2.30
CA GLY A 37 -12.57 -47.97 -2.87
C GLY A 37 -13.80 -47.82 -1.99
N GLY A 38 -14.43 -46.66 -2.09
CA GLY A 38 -15.75 -46.36 -1.53
C GLY A 38 -16.37 -45.19 -2.28
N ASP A 39 -17.39 -45.51 -3.09
CA ASP A 39 -18.30 -44.54 -3.69
C ASP A 39 -19.07 -43.81 -2.59
N ASP A 40 -18.71 -42.56 -2.30
CA ASP A 40 -19.57 -41.67 -1.52
C ASP A 40 -19.96 -40.45 -2.36
N ALA A 41 -21.14 -40.58 -2.98
CA ALA A 41 -21.96 -39.46 -3.40
C ALA A 41 -22.36 -38.65 -2.15
N GLY A 42 -21.48 -37.72 -1.76
CA GLY A 42 -21.72 -36.74 -0.70
C GLY A 42 -22.12 -35.40 -1.31
N THR A 43 -23.43 -35.15 -1.28
CA THR A 43 -24.12 -33.86 -1.30
C THR A 43 -23.25 -32.60 -1.39
N GLU A 44 -23.52 -31.81 -2.44
CA GLU A 44 -23.26 -30.38 -2.50
C GLU A 44 -23.68 -29.75 -1.17
N GLY A 45 -22.70 -29.42 -0.34
CA GLY A 45 -22.90 -28.57 0.82
C GLY A 45 -23.17 -27.18 0.30
N ASP A 46 -24.45 -26.84 0.27
CA ASP A 46 -24.98 -25.47 0.29
C ASP A 46 -24.14 -24.66 1.29
N ALA A 47 -23.16 -23.94 0.76
CA ALA A 47 -22.46 -22.90 1.49
C ALA A 47 -23.54 -21.87 1.78
N GLY A 48 -23.94 -21.80 3.05
CA GLY A 48 -24.97 -20.89 3.50
C GLY A 48 -24.71 -19.49 2.93
N ASP A 49 -25.72 -19.01 2.21
CA ASP A 49 -25.89 -17.61 1.83
C ASP A 49 -25.78 -16.76 3.11
N ASP A 50 -24.58 -16.26 3.37
CA ASP A 50 -24.27 -15.37 4.47
C ASP A 50 -24.50 -13.90 4.08
N GLY A 51 -25.23 -13.62 3.01
CA GLY A 51 -25.53 -12.25 2.57
C GLY A 51 -24.29 -11.39 2.31
N GLY A 52 -23.09 -11.98 2.29
CA GLY A 52 -21.86 -11.37 1.86
C GLY A 52 -21.76 -11.51 0.35
N ILE A 53 -21.33 -10.45 -0.32
CA ILE A 53 -20.98 -10.54 -1.73
C ILE A 53 -19.86 -11.59 -1.87
N GLY A 54 -20.12 -12.66 -2.62
CA GLY A 54 -19.11 -13.66 -2.89
C GLY A 54 -18.00 -13.02 -3.72
N LEU A 55 -16.77 -13.52 -3.64
CA LEU A 55 -15.63 -13.01 -4.44
C LEU A 55 -15.89 -13.01 -5.98
N GLY A 56 -16.98 -13.64 -6.44
CA GLY A 56 -17.43 -13.63 -7.84
C GLY A 56 -18.35 -12.47 -8.24
N ASP A 57 -18.82 -11.64 -7.30
CA ASP A 57 -19.77 -10.55 -7.53
C ASP A 57 -19.08 -9.19 -7.75
N CYS A 58 -17.77 -9.10 -7.52
CA CYS A 58 -16.99 -7.90 -7.81
C CYS A 58 -16.81 -7.74 -9.32
N LEU A 59 -17.07 -6.54 -9.84
CA LEU A 59 -16.94 -6.21 -11.26
C LEU A 59 -15.55 -6.59 -11.82
N PHE A 60 -14.51 -6.54 -10.98
CA PHE A 60 -13.11 -6.72 -11.38
C PHE A 60 -12.53 -8.11 -11.12
N LEU A 61 -13.27 -9.01 -10.46
CA LEU A 61 -12.84 -10.38 -10.21
C LEU A 61 -13.47 -11.38 -11.18
N HIS A 62 -14.16 -10.91 -12.23
CA HIS A 62 -14.70 -11.79 -13.26
C HIS A 62 -13.56 -12.42 -14.07
N ARG A 63 -13.08 -13.55 -13.53
CA ARG A 63 -12.10 -14.47 -14.07
C ARG A 63 -12.39 -14.71 -15.54
N ASP A 64 -11.41 -14.38 -16.39
CA ASP A 64 -11.48 -14.59 -17.83
C ASP A 64 -12.06 -15.97 -18.16
N LEU A 65 -13.10 -15.97 -19.01
CA LEU A 65 -13.52 -17.17 -19.73
C LEU A 65 -12.30 -17.66 -20.53
N PRO A 66 -11.84 -18.91 -20.36
CA PRO A 66 -10.52 -19.37 -20.82
C PRO A 66 -10.29 -19.34 -22.34
N ASP A 67 -11.30 -18.99 -23.15
CA ASP A 67 -11.29 -19.09 -24.60
C ASP A 67 -11.54 -17.77 -25.36
N GLU A 68 -11.62 -16.61 -24.69
CA GLU A 68 -11.82 -15.31 -25.34
C GLU A 68 -10.51 -14.47 -25.36
N PRO A 69 -10.24 -13.68 -26.42
CA PRO A 69 -9.07 -12.81 -26.46
C PRO A 69 -9.14 -11.76 -25.36
N ALA A 70 -8.00 -11.49 -24.72
CA ALA A 70 -7.87 -10.44 -23.70
C ALA A 70 -8.45 -9.12 -24.22
N ARG A 71 -9.49 -8.62 -23.54
CA ARG A 71 -10.16 -7.37 -23.87
C ARG A 71 -9.77 -6.30 -22.85
N PHE A 72 -9.26 -5.17 -23.33
CA PHE A 72 -9.15 -3.97 -22.51
C PHE A 72 -10.54 -3.35 -22.37
N LEU A 73 -11.16 -3.53 -21.22
CA LEU A 73 -12.40 -2.82 -20.89
C LEU A 73 -12.00 -1.50 -20.20
N PRO A 74 -12.46 -0.33 -20.69
CA PRO A 74 -12.37 0.89 -19.89
C PRO A 74 -13.18 0.68 -18.61
N ILE A 75 -12.58 1.01 -17.47
CA ILE A 75 -13.13 0.80 -16.14
C ILE A 75 -13.29 2.15 -15.44
N GLY A 76 -14.46 2.36 -14.83
CA GLY A 76 -14.81 3.57 -14.10
C GLY A 76 -15.61 4.57 -14.94
N PRO A 77 -16.13 5.65 -14.33
CA PRO A 77 -16.82 6.69 -15.07
C PRO A 77 -15.89 7.28 -16.12
N GLU A 78 -16.43 7.65 -17.29
CA GLU A 78 -15.69 8.49 -18.23
C GLU A 78 -15.36 9.80 -17.51
N VAL A 79 -14.11 9.94 -17.08
CA VAL A 79 -13.63 11.15 -16.41
C VAL A 79 -13.51 12.23 -17.48
N THR A 80 -14.62 12.91 -17.73
CA THR A 80 -14.70 14.03 -18.67
C THR A 80 -14.22 15.31 -17.99
N GLY A 81 -13.37 16.07 -18.68
CA GLY A 81 -12.86 17.36 -18.19
C GLY A 81 -11.45 17.29 -17.56
N PRO A 82 -11.07 18.28 -16.73
CA PRO A 82 -9.70 18.53 -16.27
C PRO A 82 -9.12 17.50 -15.28
N LEU A 83 -9.76 16.35 -15.09
CA LEU A 83 -9.38 15.36 -14.10
C LEU A 83 -8.58 14.21 -14.74
N LEU A 84 -7.54 14.56 -15.52
CA LEU A 84 -6.64 13.56 -16.08
C LEU A 84 -5.95 12.83 -14.92
N ALA A 85 -6.05 11.49 -14.91
CA ALA A 85 -5.30 10.67 -13.97
C ALA A 85 -3.81 10.80 -14.26
N SER A 86 -3.07 11.33 -13.29
CA SER A 86 -1.63 11.58 -13.38
C SER A 86 -0.81 10.64 -12.50
N SER A 87 -1.47 9.90 -11.61
CA SER A 87 -0.85 8.88 -10.77
C SER A 87 -1.04 7.46 -11.31
N SER A 88 -0.27 6.51 -10.77
CA SER A 88 -0.58 5.09 -10.92
C SER A 88 -1.70 4.69 -9.95
N PRO A 89 -2.82 4.13 -10.43
CA PRO A 89 -3.88 3.65 -9.55
C PRO A 89 -3.40 2.47 -8.72
N ARG A 90 -3.96 2.29 -7.53
CA ARG A 90 -3.71 1.11 -6.70
C ARG A 90 -5.02 0.50 -6.22
N ALA A 91 -5.05 -0.82 -6.24
CA ALA A 91 -6.21 -1.61 -5.87
C ALA A 91 -6.15 -1.98 -4.38
N PHE A 92 -7.23 -1.74 -3.63
CA PHE A 92 -7.39 -2.10 -2.22
C PHE A 92 -8.88 -2.04 -1.85
N ASP A 93 -9.36 -2.94 -0.99
CA ASP A 93 -10.72 -2.89 -0.43
C ASP A 93 -10.79 -1.77 0.62
N VAL A 94 -11.14 -0.55 0.20
CA VAL A 94 -11.05 0.65 1.05
C VAL A 94 -12.31 0.87 1.90
N ASP A 95 -13.47 0.41 1.43
CA ASP A 95 -14.76 0.48 2.13
C ASP A 95 -15.16 -0.81 2.87
N ARG A 96 -14.39 -1.89 2.70
CA ARG A 96 -14.56 -3.20 3.37
C ARG A 96 -15.84 -3.91 2.98
N ASP A 97 -16.33 -3.70 1.76
CA ASP A 97 -17.45 -4.46 1.24
C ASP A 97 -17.05 -5.89 0.80
N GLY A 98 -15.75 -6.19 0.71
CA GLY A 98 -15.20 -7.47 0.27
C GLY A 98 -14.80 -7.49 -1.21
N CYS A 99 -15.04 -6.39 -1.93
CA CYS A 99 -14.55 -6.14 -3.27
C CYS A 99 -13.38 -5.16 -3.27
N VAL A 100 -12.43 -5.38 -4.19
CA VAL A 100 -11.27 -4.51 -4.30
C VAL A 100 -11.62 -3.24 -5.07
N ASP A 101 -11.47 -2.08 -4.43
CA ASP A 101 -11.63 -0.75 -5.01
C ASP A 101 -10.35 -0.23 -5.65
N PHE A 102 -10.44 0.93 -6.31
CA PHE A 102 -9.28 1.63 -6.86
C PHE A 102 -9.15 3.04 -6.32
N VAL A 103 -7.94 3.40 -5.90
CA VAL A 103 -7.59 4.78 -5.53
C VAL A 103 -6.53 5.33 -6.46
N PHE A 104 -6.71 6.58 -6.87
CA PHE A 104 -5.76 7.30 -7.71
C PHE A 104 -5.83 8.82 -7.49
N GLY A 105 -4.70 9.46 -7.70
CA GLY A 105 -4.54 10.91 -7.83
C GLY A 105 -4.77 11.41 -9.26
N THR A 106 -5.32 12.62 -9.35
CA THR A 106 -5.51 13.39 -10.58
C THR A 106 -5.04 14.82 -10.38
N GLY A 107 -4.95 15.56 -11.48
CA GLY A 107 -4.67 16.99 -11.47
C GLY A 107 -4.23 17.46 -12.85
N MET A 108 -4.21 18.76 -13.04
CA MET A 108 -3.56 19.40 -14.18
C MET A 108 -2.45 20.31 -13.68
N GLU A 109 -1.46 20.51 -14.55
CA GLU A 109 -0.42 21.48 -14.31
C GLU A 109 -0.99 22.85 -13.91
N PHE A 110 -0.52 23.36 -12.77
CA PHE A 110 -0.93 24.65 -12.20
C PHE A 110 -2.41 24.75 -11.74
N ASP A 111 -3.07 23.63 -11.47
CA ASP A 111 -4.38 23.57 -10.83
C ASP A 111 -4.37 22.62 -9.61
N SER A 112 -5.43 22.69 -8.82
CA SER A 112 -5.71 21.81 -7.71
C SER A 112 -5.82 20.34 -8.15
N GLY A 113 -5.19 19.44 -7.40
CA GLY A 113 -5.30 17.99 -7.60
C GLY A 113 -6.51 17.38 -6.89
N ARG A 114 -6.82 16.13 -7.22
CA ARG A 114 -7.82 15.33 -6.48
C ARG A 114 -7.28 13.95 -6.17
N VAL A 115 -7.74 13.35 -5.08
CA VAL A 115 -7.64 11.90 -4.84
C VAL A 115 -9.05 11.33 -4.96
N SER A 116 -9.22 10.25 -5.71
CA SER A 116 -10.51 9.60 -5.93
C SER A 116 -10.45 8.13 -5.59
N ALA A 117 -11.55 7.60 -5.02
CA ALA A 117 -11.79 6.17 -4.89
C ALA A 117 -12.99 5.73 -5.73
N VAL A 118 -12.90 4.56 -6.34
CA VAL A 118 -13.93 3.97 -7.21
C VAL A 118 -14.19 2.54 -6.75
N SER A 119 -15.47 2.23 -6.54
CA SER A 119 -15.93 0.95 -6.01
C SER A 119 -15.57 -0.20 -6.93
N GLY A 120 -15.03 -1.25 -6.32
CA GLY A 120 -14.75 -2.55 -6.89
C GLY A 120 -15.99 -3.30 -7.40
N ALA A 121 -17.10 -3.10 -6.71
CA ALA A 121 -18.35 -3.80 -6.97
C ALA A 121 -19.17 -3.13 -8.08
N SER A 122 -19.28 -1.79 -8.05
CA SER A 122 -20.18 -1.05 -8.96
C SER A 122 -19.47 -0.28 -10.07
N GLY A 123 -18.17 0.02 -9.91
CA GLY A 123 -17.45 0.96 -10.76
C GLY A 123 -17.85 2.43 -10.55
N GLU A 124 -18.69 2.72 -9.55
CA GLU A 124 -19.08 4.08 -9.20
C GLU A 124 -18.04 4.73 -8.27
N ARG A 125 -18.00 6.06 -8.27
CA ARG A 125 -17.09 6.81 -7.37
C ARG A 125 -17.59 6.71 -5.92
N LEU A 126 -16.74 6.19 -5.04
CA LEU A 126 -16.97 6.19 -3.58
C LEU A 126 -16.83 7.61 -3.03
N TRP A 127 -15.69 8.24 -3.26
CA TRP A 127 -15.39 9.60 -2.79
C TRP A 127 -14.36 10.31 -3.67
N MET A 128 -14.22 11.62 -3.43
CA MET A 128 -13.19 12.46 -4.05
C MET A 128 -12.80 13.60 -3.13
N THR A 129 -11.51 13.76 -2.91
CA THR A 129 -10.94 14.74 -2.00
C THR A 129 -10.05 15.72 -2.76
N THR A 130 -10.23 17.01 -2.48
CA THR A 130 -9.43 18.08 -3.10
C THR A 130 -8.11 18.28 -2.38
N THR A 131 -7.02 18.37 -3.14
CA THR A 131 -5.68 18.69 -2.65
C THR A 131 -5.23 20.06 -3.15
N VAL A 132 -4.17 20.58 -2.53
CA VAL A 132 -3.62 21.91 -2.88
C VAL A 132 -3.00 21.91 -4.27
N GLY A 133 -2.22 20.87 -4.61
CA GLY A 133 -1.62 20.68 -5.92
C GLY A 133 -1.94 19.31 -6.52
N GLU A 134 -1.46 19.09 -7.74
CA GLU A 134 -1.61 17.82 -8.48
C GLU A 134 -1.16 16.60 -7.67
N VAL A 135 -1.87 15.48 -7.82
CA VAL A 135 -1.53 14.22 -7.16
C VAL A 135 -1.06 13.19 -8.18
N PHE A 136 0.26 12.97 -8.22
CA PHE A 136 0.89 12.01 -9.14
C PHE A 136 1.57 10.83 -8.43
N GLY A 137 1.70 10.86 -7.10
CA GLY A 137 2.22 9.75 -6.33
C GLY A 137 1.29 8.53 -6.37
N SER A 138 1.85 7.35 -6.13
CA SER A 138 1.05 6.13 -5.98
C SER A 138 0.49 6.02 -4.55
N PRO A 139 -0.80 5.71 -4.37
CA PRO A 139 -1.36 5.57 -3.04
C PRO A 139 -0.76 4.37 -2.29
N VAL A 140 -0.52 4.55 -0.99
CA VAL A 140 -0.21 3.46 -0.07
C VAL A 140 -1.27 3.28 0.99
N PHE A 141 -1.55 2.02 1.31
CA PHE A 141 -2.62 1.64 2.22
C PHE A 141 -2.06 1.01 3.47
N ARG A 142 -2.72 1.25 4.60
CA ARG A 142 -2.49 0.55 5.85
C ARG A 142 -3.82 0.34 6.56
N GLU A 143 -4.05 -0.88 7.03
CA GLU A 143 -5.13 -1.12 7.97
C GLU A 143 -4.69 -0.72 9.38
N LEU A 144 -5.48 0.13 10.01
CA LEU A 144 -5.23 0.59 11.38
C LEU A 144 -5.84 -0.38 12.39
N PRO A 145 -5.30 -0.47 13.62
CA PRO A 145 -5.90 -1.28 14.68
C PRO A 145 -7.36 -0.93 15.01
N SER A 146 -7.81 0.27 14.64
CA SER A 146 -9.21 0.70 14.75
C SER A 146 -10.15 0.02 13.74
N GLY A 147 -9.62 -0.73 12.77
CA GLY A 147 -10.38 -1.26 11.64
C GLY A 147 -10.72 -0.20 10.60
N ARG A 148 -9.97 0.91 10.54
CA ARG A 148 -10.07 1.92 9.47
C ARG A 148 -8.93 1.73 8.47
N THR A 149 -9.21 1.94 7.19
CA THR A 149 -8.18 1.97 6.15
C THR A 149 -7.59 3.36 6.07
N GLN A 150 -6.27 3.46 6.14
CA GLN A 150 -5.53 4.69 5.90
C GLN A 150 -4.98 4.67 4.48
N VAL A 151 -5.20 5.75 3.74
CA VAL A 151 -4.70 5.98 2.38
C VAL A 151 -3.70 7.12 2.44
N VAL A 152 -2.45 6.93 2.02
CA VAL A 152 -1.46 8.01 1.93
C VAL A 152 -1.03 8.22 0.49
N ILE A 153 -1.02 9.46 0.02
CA ILE A 153 -0.65 9.79 -1.36
C ILE A 153 -0.02 11.18 -1.46
N GLY A 154 1.03 11.29 -2.28
CA GLY A 154 1.83 12.50 -2.48
C GLY A 154 1.65 13.15 -3.86
N GLY A 155 2.07 14.40 -3.97
CA GLY A 155 1.95 15.21 -5.18
C GLY A 155 2.78 16.50 -5.17
N ARG A 156 2.34 17.46 -5.98
CA ARG A 156 2.99 18.77 -6.16
C ARG A 156 2.71 19.72 -4.99
N GLU A 157 3.54 20.75 -4.85
CA GLU A 157 3.30 21.88 -3.94
C GLU A 157 3.14 21.45 -2.48
N GLY A 158 3.97 20.50 -2.03
CA GLY A 158 3.90 20.00 -0.67
C GLY A 158 2.70 19.09 -0.39
N THR A 159 1.95 18.68 -1.42
CA THR A 159 0.82 17.77 -1.25
C THR A 159 1.31 16.42 -0.74
N LEU A 160 1.06 16.11 0.53
CA LEU A 160 1.09 14.77 1.08
C LEU A 160 -0.07 14.65 2.05
N VAL A 161 -1.02 13.77 1.73
CA VAL A 161 -2.27 13.63 2.48
C VAL A 161 -2.44 12.20 2.95
N SER A 162 -2.99 12.06 4.15
CA SER A 162 -3.58 10.81 4.62
C SER A 162 -5.08 10.95 4.69
N LEU A 163 -5.80 10.03 4.05
CA LEU A 163 -7.24 9.99 3.97
C LEU A 163 -7.77 8.70 4.60
N GLU A 164 -8.99 8.76 5.12
CA GLU A 164 -9.75 7.57 5.50
C GLU A 164 -10.27 6.86 4.24
N GLY A 165 -10.11 5.54 4.19
CA GLY A 165 -10.44 4.72 3.02
C GLY A 165 -11.93 4.70 2.67
N GLU A 166 -12.83 4.72 3.66
CA GLU A 166 -14.28 4.63 3.42
C GLU A 166 -14.88 5.99 3.00
N THR A 167 -14.35 7.10 3.54
CA THR A 167 -14.96 8.44 3.40
C THR A 167 -14.16 9.39 2.51
N GLY A 168 -12.86 9.18 2.38
CA GLY A 168 -11.93 10.15 1.79
C GLY A 168 -11.61 11.34 2.69
N ASP A 169 -12.10 11.36 3.93
CA ASP A 169 -11.86 12.46 4.86
C ASP A 169 -10.39 12.52 5.30
N PRO A 170 -9.81 13.72 5.43
CA PRO A 170 -8.42 13.86 5.83
C PRO A 170 -8.21 13.37 7.28
N MET A 171 -7.30 12.43 7.45
CA MET A 171 -6.79 12.01 8.75
C MET A 171 -5.65 12.93 9.20
N TRP A 172 -4.77 13.31 8.26
CA TRP A 172 -3.76 14.34 8.42
C TRP A 172 -3.30 14.85 7.04
N ILE A 173 -2.71 16.04 7.02
CA ILE A 173 -2.09 16.66 5.86
C ILE A 173 -0.71 17.13 6.30
N ALA A 174 0.32 16.90 5.49
CA ALA A 174 1.66 17.37 5.82
C ALA A 174 1.68 18.90 5.90
N ASP A 175 2.15 19.41 7.04
CA ASP A 175 2.40 20.83 7.22
C ASP A 175 3.83 21.13 6.75
N VAL A 176 3.96 21.61 5.51
CA VAL A 176 5.28 21.90 4.95
C VAL A 176 5.94 23.11 5.61
N GLU A 177 5.18 24.03 6.23
CA GLU A 177 5.73 25.20 6.93
C GLU A 177 6.62 24.78 8.11
N GLU A 178 6.38 23.60 8.71
CA GLU A 178 7.16 23.08 9.84
C GLU A 178 8.60 22.68 9.45
N PHE A 179 8.82 22.31 8.18
CA PHE A 179 10.11 21.79 7.70
C PHE A 179 10.70 22.62 6.55
N GLU A 180 10.12 23.79 6.28
CA GLU A 180 10.47 24.66 5.16
C GLU A 180 11.87 25.27 5.30
N VAL A 181 12.72 25.02 4.29
CA VAL A 181 14.07 25.60 4.18
C VAL A 181 14.15 26.63 3.02
N ARG A 182 13.05 26.88 2.29
CA ARG A 182 13.02 27.68 1.05
C ARG A 182 11.71 28.44 0.85
N ASP A 183 11.67 29.31 -0.15
CA ASP A 183 10.54 30.19 -0.49
C ASP A 183 9.32 29.47 -1.12
N PHE A 184 9.39 28.15 -1.37
CA PHE A 184 8.31 27.36 -1.96
C PHE A 184 8.41 25.88 -1.57
N PRO A 185 7.29 25.15 -1.50
CA PRO A 185 7.29 23.73 -1.16
C PRO A 185 7.76 22.85 -2.34
N PHE A 186 8.53 21.82 -2.02
CA PHE A 186 8.87 20.76 -2.98
C PHE A 186 7.73 19.76 -3.18
N ASN A 187 7.96 18.77 -4.03
CA ASN A 187 7.00 17.69 -4.27
C ASN A 187 7.21 16.52 -3.31
N PHE A 188 6.12 15.80 -3.01
CA PHE A 188 6.18 14.46 -2.42
C PHE A 188 5.90 13.41 -3.48
N TYR A 189 6.79 12.42 -3.58
CA TYR A 189 6.63 11.30 -4.51
C TYR A 189 5.93 10.11 -3.85
N SER A 190 5.85 8.97 -4.54
CA SER A 190 5.26 7.74 -4.01
C SER A 190 5.91 7.34 -2.69
N ALA A 191 5.10 7.29 -1.64
CA ALA A 191 5.55 6.88 -0.30
C ALA A 191 5.66 5.36 -0.19
N GLN A 192 6.34 4.89 0.85
CA GLN A 192 6.46 3.48 1.21
C GLN A 192 6.31 3.32 2.72
N TRP A 193 5.54 2.33 3.14
CA TRP A 193 5.58 1.88 4.53
C TRP A 193 6.89 1.12 4.76
N ILE A 194 7.55 1.43 5.86
CA ILE A 194 8.72 0.73 6.36
C ILE A 194 8.42 0.16 7.74
N GLU A 195 9.30 -0.69 8.25
CA GLU A 195 9.23 -1.14 9.64
C GLU A 195 9.31 0.06 10.60
N ASP A 196 8.84 -0.14 11.83
CA ASP A 196 8.99 0.85 12.89
C ASP A 196 10.48 1.06 13.17
N VAL A 197 11.02 2.20 12.76
CA VAL A 197 12.44 2.55 12.94
C VAL A 197 12.67 3.41 14.17
N ASN A 198 11.60 3.83 14.85
CA ASN A 198 11.65 4.75 15.97
C ASN A 198 11.18 4.13 17.32
N ASP A 199 10.74 2.87 17.28
CA ASP A 199 10.24 2.06 18.40
C ASP A 199 8.97 2.63 19.09
N ASP A 200 8.08 3.32 18.35
CA ASP A 200 6.80 3.83 18.87
C ASP A 200 5.63 2.82 18.78
N GLY A 201 5.89 1.65 18.19
CA GLY A 201 4.91 0.58 18.00
C GLY A 201 4.07 0.71 16.73
N ALA A 202 4.37 1.67 15.84
CA ALA A 202 3.70 1.84 14.55
C ALA A 202 4.69 1.81 13.38
N ALA A 203 4.27 1.23 12.25
CA ALA A 203 5.05 1.29 11.01
C ALA A 203 5.26 2.75 10.57
N ASP A 204 6.48 3.06 10.16
CA ASP A 204 6.88 4.39 9.70
C ASP A 204 6.65 4.58 8.19
N LEU A 205 6.59 5.83 7.76
CA LEU A 205 6.40 6.21 6.36
C LEU A 205 7.68 6.84 5.79
N LEU A 206 8.22 6.25 4.73
CA LEU A 206 9.32 6.80 3.95
C LEU A 206 8.79 7.49 2.69
N VAL A 207 9.18 8.75 2.48
CA VAL A 207 8.80 9.53 1.31
C VAL A 207 9.95 10.43 0.86
N VAL A 208 10.10 10.60 -0.46
CA VAL A 208 11.04 11.57 -1.01
C VAL A 208 10.36 12.93 -1.10
N TYR A 209 10.98 13.94 -0.50
CA TYR A 209 10.60 15.34 -0.61
C TYR A 209 11.64 16.11 -1.44
N GLY A 210 11.26 16.57 -2.63
CA GLY A 210 12.19 17.22 -3.55
C GLY A 210 11.58 17.53 -4.92
N GLY A 211 12.41 18.02 -5.84
CA GLY A 211 11.95 18.50 -7.15
C GLY A 211 11.34 19.89 -7.04
N ASP A 212 11.82 20.81 -7.88
CA ASP A 212 11.29 22.18 -7.92
C ASP A 212 9.87 22.14 -8.51
N ALA A 213 8.88 22.58 -7.74
CA ALA A 213 7.48 22.60 -8.16
C ALA A 213 7.22 23.61 -9.30
N LEU A 214 8.14 24.54 -9.54
CA LEU A 214 8.05 25.62 -10.52
C LEU A 214 8.96 25.44 -11.75
N ALA A 215 9.82 24.42 -11.78
CA ALA A 215 10.81 24.20 -12.84
C ALA A 215 10.36 23.19 -13.91
#